data_AF-A0A073CB08-F1
#
_entry.id   AF-A0A073CB08-F1
#
_cell.length_a   1.000
_cell.length_b   1.000
_cell.length_c   1.000
_cell.angle_alpha   90.00
_cell.angle_beta   90.00
_cell.angle_gamma   90.00
#
_symmetry.space_group_name_H-M   'P 1'
#
loop_
_entity.id
_entity.type
_entity.pdbx_description
1 polymer ?
#
loop_
_entity_poly.entity_id
_entity_poly.type
_entity_poly.pdbx_seq_one_letter_code
_entity_poly.pdbx_strand_id
1 'polypeptide(L)'
;MYLAKNLLARYSIQSVELWTQLEMAETPEQEEAIVKAIWDNQTDQETTVDSHAELADQLDAEICAIKARLKHLVTLHNQAIERLERWRSNLDKTLLYIHQMGVISTNVVGRSRHIQLKENPPSCEVLIDPSDLPSEYRTEKLVVAPNKRKIIEDWKQGIPVDGTRIERKLRVEYALVPSNLTGTIEVISNRSSSSTTQNFDSMSIPKTKRKGKTFSKKNTEKSNQGIKA
;
A
#
# COMPACT_ATOMS: atom_id res chain seq x y z
N MET A 1 8.36 14.46 -16.68
CA MET A 1 7.59 13.19 -16.65
C MET A 1 7.46 12.52 -18.02
N TYR A 2 7.19 13.25 -19.12
CA TYR A 2 7.14 12.67 -20.49
C TYR A 2 8.46 12.09 -21.00
N LEU A 3 9.60 12.58 -20.49
CA LEU A 3 10.93 12.15 -20.95
C LEU A 3 11.22 10.68 -20.61
N ALA A 4 11.00 10.26 -19.36
CA ALA A 4 11.44 8.95 -18.87
C ALA A 4 10.69 7.77 -19.53
N LYS A 5 9.40 7.95 -19.87
CA LYS A 5 8.59 6.92 -20.55
C LYS A 5 9.12 6.59 -21.95
N ASN A 6 9.58 7.60 -22.68
CA ASN A 6 10.06 7.42 -24.04
C ASN A 6 11.48 6.86 -24.10
N LEU A 7 12.26 7.01 -23.02
CA LEU A 7 13.65 6.53 -22.95
C LEU A 7 13.75 5.01 -22.92
N LEU A 8 12.98 4.31 -22.08
CA LEU A 8 13.00 2.83 -22.04
C LEU A 8 12.58 2.21 -23.38
N ALA A 9 11.54 2.77 -24.00
CA ALA A 9 11.12 2.33 -25.33
C ALA A 9 12.21 2.56 -26.37
N ARG A 10 12.87 3.73 -26.33
CA ARG A 10 13.98 4.06 -27.23
C ARG A 10 15.17 3.10 -27.04
N TYR A 11 15.62 2.88 -25.81
CA TYR A 11 16.75 1.96 -25.54
C TYR A 11 16.43 0.51 -25.92
N SER A 12 15.17 0.08 -25.75
CA SER A 12 14.72 -1.24 -26.22
C SER A 12 14.76 -1.36 -27.75
N ILE A 13 14.34 -0.34 -28.49
CA ILE A 13 14.39 -0.33 -29.95
C ILE A 13 15.85 -0.28 -30.43
N GLN A 14 16.64 0.62 -29.85
CA GLN A 14 18.06 0.78 -30.15
C GLN A 14 18.86 -0.50 -29.85
N SER A 15 18.49 -1.25 -28.80
CA SER A 15 19.10 -2.56 -28.52
C SER A 15 18.89 -3.53 -29.69
N VAL A 16 17.66 -3.63 -30.22
CA VAL A 16 17.36 -4.50 -31.37
C VAL A 16 18.16 -4.07 -32.60
N GLU A 17 18.22 -2.76 -32.87
CA GLU A 17 19.00 -2.22 -33.99
C GLU A 17 20.49 -2.55 -33.86
N LEU A 18 21.09 -2.38 -32.68
CA LEU A 18 22.50 -2.70 -32.44
C LEU A 18 22.79 -4.20 -32.58
N TRP A 19 21.88 -5.07 -32.12
CA TRP A 19 22.01 -6.52 -32.35
C TRP A 19 21.95 -6.87 -33.83
N THR A 20 21.03 -6.27 -34.60
CA THR A 20 20.98 -6.49 -36.06
C THR A 20 22.23 -5.97 -36.78
N GLN A 21 22.82 -4.86 -36.31
CA GLN A 21 24.07 -4.34 -36.87
C GLN A 21 25.26 -5.26 -36.55
N LEU A 22 25.26 -5.90 -35.38
CA LEU A 22 26.29 -6.86 -35.01
C LEU A 22 26.24 -8.11 -35.91
N GLU A 23 25.04 -8.59 -36.24
CA GLU A 23 24.86 -9.72 -37.17
C GLU A 23 25.33 -9.42 -38.60
N MET A 24 25.35 -8.14 -38.98
CA MET A 24 25.76 -7.66 -40.31
C MET A 24 27.20 -7.13 -40.36
N ALA A 25 27.96 -7.20 -39.27
CA ALA A 25 29.32 -6.67 -39.22
C ALA A 25 30.27 -7.56 -40.04
N GLU A 26 31.11 -6.92 -40.88
CA GLU A 26 32.05 -7.63 -41.76
C GLU A 26 33.49 -7.52 -41.28
N THR A 27 33.79 -6.56 -40.40
CA THR A 27 35.14 -6.32 -39.89
C THR A 27 35.21 -6.40 -38.37
N PRO A 28 36.33 -6.90 -37.80
CA PRO A 28 36.49 -7.03 -36.35
C PRO A 28 36.47 -5.67 -35.63
N GLU A 29 36.94 -4.60 -36.28
CA GLU A 29 36.91 -3.25 -35.73
C GLU A 29 35.48 -2.69 -35.62
N GLN A 30 34.58 -3.06 -36.55
CA GLN A 30 33.16 -2.71 -36.49
C GLN A 30 32.44 -3.50 -35.39
N GLU A 31 32.75 -4.79 -35.26
CA GLU A 31 32.21 -5.64 -34.19
C GLU A 31 32.53 -5.07 -32.80
N GLU A 32 33.79 -4.69 -32.54
CA GLU A 32 34.20 -4.12 -31.25
C GLU A 32 33.45 -2.82 -30.92
N ALA A 33 33.25 -1.95 -31.91
CA ALA A 33 32.53 -0.70 -31.74
C ALA A 33 31.03 -0.93 -31.43
N ILE A 34 30.40 -1.89 -32.11
CA ILE A 34 28.99 -2.24 -31.91
C ILE A 34 28.80 -2.92 -30.55
N VAL A 35 29.70 -3.83 -30.16
CA VAL A 35 29.66 -4.47 -28.83
C VAL A 35 29.75 -3.41 -27.74
N LYS A 36 30.66 -2.44 -27.87
CA LYS A 36 30.74 -1.33 -26.92
C LYS A 36 29.42 -0.54 -26.85
N ALA A 37 28.82 -0.23 -27.99
CA ALA A 37 27.54 0.48 -28.03
C ALA A 37 26.38 -0.32 -27.40
N ILE A 38 26.39 -1.66 -27.52
CA ILE A 38 25.42 -2.54 -26.84
C ILE A 38 25.58 -2.45 -25.32
N TRP A 39 26.82 -2.50 -24.83
CA TRP A 39 27.13 -2.36 -23.40
C TRP A 39 26.70 -1.00 -22.84
N ASP A 40 27.02 0.08 -23.56
CA ASP A 40 26.62 1.44 -23.18
C ASP A 40 25.08 1.56 -23.14
N ASN A 41 24.38 1.05 -24.16
CA ASN A 41 22.91 1.05 -24.22
C ASN A 41 22.27 0.23 -23.09
N GLN A 42 22.86 -0.92 -22.72
CA GLN A 42 22.38 -1.70 -21.58
C GLN A 42 22.55 -0.94 -20.26
N THR A 43 23.71 -0.32 -20.05
CA THR A 43 24.00 0.49 -18.84
C THR A 43 23.04 1.67 -18.71
N ASP A 44 22.75 2.34 -19.82
CA ASP A 44 21.78 3.44 -19.87
C ASP A 44 20.34 2.97 -19.60
N GLN A 45 19.98 1.78 -20.09
CA GLN A 45 18.67 1.17 -19.82
C GLN A 45 18.52 0.82 -18.34
N GLU A 46 19.53 0.20 -17.71
CA GLU A 46 19.54 -0.11 -16.28
C GLU A 46 19.39 1.16 -15.42
N THR A 47 20.20 2.18 -15.71
CA THR A 47 20.11 3.48 -15.03
C THR A 47 18.73 4.12 -15.18
N THR A 48 18.11 3.97 -16.35
CA THR A 48 16.77 4.50 -16.60
C THR A 48 15.73 3.74 -15.78
N VAL A 49 15.81 2.42 -15.67
CA VAL A 49 14.92 1.61 -14.82
C VAL A 49 15.03 2.04 -13.36
N ASP A 50 16.26 2.20 -12.85
CA ASP A 50 16.49 2.64 -11.47
C ASP A 50 15.91 4.03 -11.21
N SER A 51 16.11 4.97 -12.15
CA SER A 51 15.54 6.31 -12.03
C SER A 51 14.01 6.32 -12.02
N HIS A 52 13.35 5.39 -12.73
CA HIS A 52 11.90 5.23 -12.70
C HIS A 52 11.42 4.66 -11.37
N ALA A 53 12.13 3.67 -10.82
CA ALA A 53 11.81 3.10 -9.52
C ALA A 53 11.97 4.15 -8.41
N GLU A 54 13.06 4.91 -8.42
CA GLU A 54 13.29 5.98 -7.44
C GLU A 54 12.21 7.06 -7.52
N LEU A 55 11.82 7.49 -8.73
CA LEU A 55 10.74 8.46 -8.90
C LEU A 55 9.41 7.92 -8.38
N ALA A 56 9.12 6.63 -8.60
CA ALA A 56 7.91 6.00 -8.07
C ALA A 56 7.91 6.01 -6.54
N ASP A 57 9.03 5.66 -5.91
CA ASP A 57 9.19 5.69 -4.46
C ASP A 57 9.06 7.11 -3.89
N GLN A 58 9.62 8.13 -4.57
CA GLN A 58 9.46 9.53 -4.21
C GLN A 58 7.98 9.96 -4.26
N LEU A 59 7.26 9.60 -5.32
CA LEU A 59 5.84 9.90 -5.45
C LEU A 59 5.02 9.20 -4.36
N ASP A 60 5.31 7.94 -4.05
CA ASP A 60 4.63 7.20 -2.99
C ASP A 60 4.88 7.83 -1.61
N ALA A 61 6.10 8.29 -1.35
CA ALA A 61 6.46 9.02 -0.13
C ALA A 61 5.70 10.36 -0.03
N GLU A 62 5.62 11.13 -1.11
CA GLU A 62 4.84 12.38 -1.17
C GLU A 62 3.35 12.13 -0.94
N ILE A 63 2.78 11.13 -1.61
CA ILE A 63 1.38 10.72 -1.42
C ILE A 63 1.13 10.35 0.05
N CYS A 64 2.04 9.60 0.67
CA CYS A 64 1.95 9.22 2.08
C CYS A 64 1.97 10.46 3.00
N ALA A 65 2.90 11.38 2.77
CA ALA A 65 3.02 12.62 3.54
C ALA A 65 1.75 13.50 3.42
N ILE A 66 1.22 13.66 2.21
CA ILE A 66 -0.02 14.43 1.96
C ILE A 66 -1.21 13.76 2.66
N LYS A 67 -1.35 12.43 2.55
CA LYS A 67 -2.41 11.68 3.25
C LYS A 67 -2.31 11.84 4.77
N ALA A 68 -1.11 11.81 5.34
CA ALA A 68 -0.89 12.02 6.76
C ALA A 68 -1.31 13.44 7.20
N ARG A 69 -0.94 14.47 6.42
CA ARG A 69 -1.35 15.85 6.66
C ARG A 69 -2.86 16.03 6.61
N LEU A 70 -3.52 15.41 5.62
CA LEU A 70 -4.98 15.43 5.50
C LEU A 70 -5.64 14.79 6.72
N LYS A 71 -5.19 13.61 7.13
CA LYS A 71 -5.71 12.91 8.32
C LYS A 71 -5.58 13.76 9.59
N HIS A 72 -4.44 14.43 9.74
CA HIS A 72 -4.22 15.33 10.87
C HIS A 72 -5.20 16.52 10.85
N LEU A 73 -5.38 17.16 9.70
CA LEU A 73 -6.30 18.30 9.54
C LEU A 73 -7.75 17.91 9.85
N VAL A 74 -8.19 16.74 9.36
CA VAL A 74 -9.51 16.19 9.65
C VAL A 74 -9.68 15.96 11.15
N THR A 75 -8.66 15.41 11.81
CA THR A 75 -8.69 15.16 13.26
C THR A 75 -8.83 16.46 14.05
N LEU A 76 -8.09 17.51 13.68
CA LEU A 76 -8.17 18.83 14.32
C LEU A 76 -9.56 19.45 14.18
N HIS A 77 -10.15 19.39 12.98
CA HIS A 77 -11.48 19.96 12.74
C HIS A 77 -12.57 19.16 13.47
N ASN A 78 -12.47 17.82 13.48
CA ASN A 78 -13.39 16.99 14.25
C ASN A 78 -13.33 17.31 15.75
N GLN A 79 -12.14 17.53 16.32
CA GLN A 79 -12.02 17.95 17.73
C GLN A 79 -12.67 19.31 17.99
N ALA A 80 -12.56 20.25 17.05
CA ALA A 80 -13.22 21.56 17.18
C ALA A 80 -14.75 21.43 17.09
N ILE A 81 -15.25 20.61 16.16
CA ILE A 81 -16.67 20.30 16.00
C ILE A 81 -17.21 19.65 17.27
N GLU A 82 -16.56 18.61 17.78
CA GLU A 82 -16.96 17.94 19.02
C GLU A 82 -17.03 18.91 20.21
N ARG A 83 -16.11 19.87 20.29
CA ARG A 83 -16.15 20.89 21.36
C ARG A 83 -17.40 21.77 21.24
N LEU A 84 -17.73 22.21 20.03
CA LEU A 84 -18.93 23.01 19.77
C LEU A 84 -20.21 22.21 20.03
N GLU A 85 -20.25 20.95 19.61
CA GLU A 85 -21.37 20.05 19.88
C GLU A 85 -21.56 19.80 21.38
N ARG A 86 -20.48 19.58 22.13
CA ARG A 86 -20.53 19.48 23.60
C ARG A 86 -21.09 20.76 24.22
N TRP A 87 -20.64 21.92 23.77
CA TRP A 87 -21.15 23.21 24.27
C TRP A 87 -22.64 23.39 23.94
N ARG A 88 -23.06 23.02 22.73
CA ARG A 88 -24.47 23.06 22.33
C ARG A 88 -25.33 22.12 23.18
N SER A 89 -24.89 20.87 23.35
CA SER A 89 -25.59 19.90 24.19
C SER A 89 -25.66 20.35 25.64
N ASN A 90 -24.59 20.94 26.18
CA ASN A 90 -24.60 21.48 27.53
C ASN A 90 -25.58 22.64 27.69
N LEU A 91 -25.68 23.54 26.71
CA LEU A 91 -26.68 24.61 26.70
C LEU A 91 -28.09 24.04 26.78
N ASP A 92 -28.41 23.06 25.93
CA ASP A 92 -29.72 22.40 25.91
C ASP A 92 -30.00 21.67 27.24
N LYS A 93 -29.00 20.98 27.82
CA LYS A 93 -29.09 20.33 29.14
C LYS A 93 -29.34 21.33 30.26
N THR A 94 -28.66 22.49 30.24
CA THR A 94 -28.87 23.54 31.24
C THR A 94 -30.29 24.08 31.18
N LEU A 95 -30.85 24.30 29.99
CA LEU A 95 -32.25 24.72 29.84
C LEU A 95 -33.23 23.68 30.40
N LEU A 96 -33.01 22.39 30.10
CA LEU A 96 -33.82 21.30 30.64
C LEU A 96 -33.74 21.23 32.17
N TYR A 97 -32.54 21.35 32.74
CA TYR A 97 -32.34 21.35 34.18
C TYR A 97 -33.06 22.51 34.88
N ILE A 98 -32.96 23.72 34.34
CA ILE A 98 -33.63 24.91 34.87
C ILE A 98 -35.17 24.76 34.78
N HIS A 99 -35.67 24.13 33.71
CA HIS A 99 -37.09 23.80 33.58
C HIS A 99 -37.55 22.77 34.65
N GLN A 100 -36.77 21.72 34.88
CA GLN A 100 -37.05 20.72 35.91
C GLN A 100 -37.08 21.32 37.32
N MET A 101 -36.26 22.33 37.59
CA MET A 101 -36.30 23.09 38.84
C MET A 101 -37.51 24.05 38.94
N GLY A 102 -38.35 24.14 37.91
CA GLY A 102 -39.53 25.00 37.88
C GLY A 102 -39.23 26.49 37.62
N VAL A 103 -38.00 26.83 37.23
CA VAL A 103 -37.57 28.23 37.05
C VAL A 103 -38.06 28.81 35.71
N ILE A 104 -38.18 27.99 34.68
CA ILE A 104 -38.70 28.40 33.36
C ILE A 104 -39.87 27.50 32.92
N SER A 105 -40.81 28.05 32.15
CA SER A 105 -41.89 27.31 31.51
C SER A 105 -41.41 26.56 30.26
N THR A 106 -42.27 25.70 29.70
CA THR A 106 -42.01 24.98 28.44
C THR A 106 -41.94 25.88 27.22
N ASN A 107 -42.38 27.15 27.32
CA ASN A 107 -42.30 28.13 26.26
C ASN A 107 -41.81 29.48 26.81
N VAL A 108 -40.62 29.90 26.40
CA VAL A 108 -39.97 31.14 26.84
C VAL A 108 -39.79 32.06 25.63
N VAL A 109 -40.39 33.24 25.68
CA VAL A 109 -40.32 34.24 24.59
C VAL A 109 -39.30 35.32 24.95
N GLY A 110 -38.28 35.48 24.11
CA GLY A 110 -37.35 36.60 24.14
C GLY A 110 -37.73 37.71 23.16
N ARG A 111 -36.85 38.71 23.01
CA ARG A 111 -37.11 39.89 22.18
C ARG A 111 -37.22 39.60 20.67
N SER A 112 -36.46 38.62 20.18
CA SER A 112 -36.43 38.25 18.76
C SER A 112 -36.58 36.75 18.49
N ARG A 113 -36.55 35.91 19.54
CA ARG A 113 -36.55 34.45 19.45
C ARG A 113 -37.33 33.87 20.62
N HIS A 114 -37.86 32.66 20.46
CA HIS A 114 -38.46 31.90 21.54
C HIS A 114 -37.81 30.53 21.66
N ILE A 115 -37.88 29.94 22.85
CA ILE A 115 -37.39 28.61 23.18
C ILE A 115 -38.61 27.78 23.57
N GLN A 116 -38.81 26.65 22.88
CA GLN A 116 -39.89 25.71 23.18
C GLN A 116 -39.30 24.35 23.54
N LEU A 117 -39.62 23.86 24.73
CA LEU A 117 -39.33 22.52 25.20
C LEU A 117 -40.48 21.61 24.74
N LYS A 118 -40.15 20.59 23.94
CA LYS A 118 -41.10 19.61 23.42
C LYS A 118 -40.69 18.21 23.86
N GLU A 119 -41.67 17.37 24.11
CA GLU A 119 -41.43 15.94 24.32
C GLU A 119 -41.11 15.27 22.99
N ASN A 120 -40.12 14.37 23.02
CA ASN A 120 -39.84 13.53 21.87
C ASN A 120 -40.96 12.50 21.70
N PRO A 121 -41.27 12.07 20.46
CA PRO A 121 -42.18 10.97 20.26
C PRO A 121 -41.65 9.69 20.96
N PRO A 122 -42.55 8.79 21.38
CA PRO A 122 -42.15 7.57 22.07
C PRO A 122 -41.23 6.73 21.18
N SER A 123 -40.05 6.38 21.70
CA SER A 123 -39.14 5.43 21.09
C SER A 123 -39.29 4.07 21.77
N CYS A 124 -39.36 2.99 20.99
CA CYS A 124 -39.45 1.63 21.50
C CYS A 124 -38.12 0.90 21.24
N GLU A 125 -37.55 0.32 22.29
CA GLU A 125 -36.42 -0.59 22.20
C GLU A 125 -36.93 -2.03 22.27
N VAL A 126 -36.54 -2.85 21.30
CA VAL A 126 -36.91 -4.28 21.26
C VAL A 126 -35.93 -5.04 22.14
N LEU A 127 -36.39 -5.51 23.30
CA LEU A 127 -35.58 -6.20 24.31
C LEU A 127 -35.44 -7.71 24.07
N ILE A 128 -36.09 -8.24 23.03
CA ILE A 128 -36.16 -9.67 22.72
C ILE A 128 -35.54 -9.89 21.34
N ASP A 129 -35.05 -11.10 21.07
CA ASP A 129 -34.60 -11.45 19.73
C ASP A 129 -35.70 -11.15 18.69
N PRO A 130 -35.37 -10.50 17.57
CA PRO A 130 -36.35 -10.17 16.53
C PRO A 130 -37.10 -11.39 15.96
N SER A 131 -36.52 -12.57 16.12
CA SER A 131 -37.10 -13.88 15.76
C SER A 131 -38.17 -14.38 16.73
N ASP A 132 -38.41 -13.70 17.85
CA ASP A 132 -39.44 -14.02 18.84
C ASP A 132 -40.57 -12.97 18.87
N LEU A 133 -40.39 -11.83 18.17
CA LEU A 133 -41.44 -10.82 18.01
C LEU A 133 -42.68 -11.41 17.31
N PRO A 134 -43.91 -10.93 17.52
CA PRO A 134 -45.03 -11.37 16.68
C PRO A 134 -44.74 -11.09 15.19
N SER A 135 -45.25 -11.92 14.28
CA SER A 135 -45.00 -11.80 12.83
C SER A 135 -45.40 -10.45 12.25
N GLU A 136 -46.38 -9.79 12.85
CA GLU A 136 -46.84 -8.43 12.49
C GLU A 136 -45.76 -7.34 12.65
N TYR A 137 -44.75 -7.61 13.49
CA TYR A 137 -43.65 -6.68 13.78
C TYR A 137 -42.31 -7.15 13.19
N ARG A 138 -42.30 -8.21 12.38
CA ARG A 138 -41.10 -8.73 11.71
C ARG A 138 -41.05 -8.27 10.26
N THR A 139 -39.84 -8.00 9.76
CA THR A 139 -39.59 -7.81 8.33
C THR A 139 -38.41 -8.70 7.93
N GLU A 140 -38.70 -9.77 7.20
CA GLU A 140 -37.69 -10.71 6.73
C GLU A 140 -37.06 -10.20 5.43
N LYS A 141 -35.74 -9.99 5.43
CA LYS A 141 -34.98 -9.62 4.24
C LYS A 141 -34.03 -10.74 3.87
N LEU A 142 -34.36 -11.48 2.80
CA LEU A 142 -33.51 -12.54 2.27
C LEU A 142 -32.37 -11.91 1.45
N VAL A 143 -31.15 -11.95 1.98
CA VAL A 143 -29.95 -11.43 1.31
C VAL A 143 -29.20 -12.59 0.67
N VAL A 144 -29.31 -12.72 -0.65
CA VAL A 144 -28.47 -13.63 -1.45
C VAL A 144 -27.20 -12.87 -1.84
N ALA A 145 -26.05 -13.33 -1.35
CA ALA A 145 -24.75 -12.76 -1.71
C ALA A 145 -23.89 -13.80 -2.46
N PRO A 146 -23.23 -13.42 -3.57
CA PRO A 146 -22.39 -14.35 -4.33
C PRO A 146 -21.12 -14.70 -3.55
N ASN A 147 -20.79 -15.99 -3.46
CA ASN A 147 -19.53 -16.44 -2.87
C ASN A 147 -18.38 -16.32 -3.89
N LYS A 148 -17.86 -15.10 -4.04
CA LYS A 148 -16.77 -14.78 -4.98
C LYS A 148 -15.49 -15.56 -4.73
N ARG A 149 -15.21 -15.95 -3.47
CA ARG A 149 -13.99 -16.70 -3.13
C ARG A 149 -14.04 -18.10 -3.71
N LYS A 150 -15.16 -18.80 -3.51
CA LYS A 150 -15.38 -20.14 -4.06
C LYS A 150 -15.33 -20.14 -5.59
N ILE A 151 -15.95 -19.16 -6.23
CA ILE A 151 -15.90 -18.97 -7.69
C ILE A 151 -14.44 -18.85 -8.20
N ILE A 152 -13.58 -18.10 -7.50
CA ILE A 152 -12.18 -17.93 -7.87
C ILE A 152 -11.38 -19.23 -7.64
N GLU A 153 -11.65 -19.95 -6.55
CA GLU A 153 -11.01 -21.24 -6.25
C GLU A 153 -11.36 -22.31 -7.28
N ASP A 154 -12.63 -22.44 -7.62
CA ASP A 154 -13.12 -23.36 -8.66
C ASP A 154 -12.48 -23.04 -10.01
N TRP A 155 -12.34 -21.76 -10.35
CA TRP A 155 -11.67 -21.37 -11.58
C TRP A 155 -10.16 -21.63 -11.58
N LYS A 156 -9.47 -21.51 -10.43
CA LYS A 156 -8.06 -21.92 -10.31
C LYS A 156 -7.89 -23.43 -10.52
N GLN A 157 -8.92 -24.22 -10.23
CA GLN A 157 -8.96 -25.66 -10.48
C GLN A 157 -9.47 -26.03 -11.88
N GLY A 158 -9.79 -25.03 -12.72
CA GLY A 158 -10.27 -25.24 -14.08
C GLY A 158 -11.77 -25.51 -14.20
N ILE A 159 -12.55 -25.30 -13.13
CA ILE A 159 -14.01 -25.44 -13.12
C ILE A 159 -14.62 -24.06 -13.40
N PRO A 160 -15.18 -23.80 -14.60
CA PRO A 160 -15.85 -22.54 -14.88
C PRO A 160 -17.21 -22.49 -14.15
N VAL A 161 -17.52 -21.34 -13.55
CA VAL A 161 -18.84 -21.06 -12.96
C VAL A 161 -19.62 -20.16 -13.91
N ASP A 162 -20.82 -20.60 -14.30
CA ASP A 162 -21.67 -19.86 -15.24
C ASP A 162 -22.03 -18.46 -14.72
N GLY A 163 -22.09 -17.50 -15.65
CA GLY A 163 -22.37 -16.09 -15.35
C GLY A 163 -21.18 -15.32 -14.74
N THR A 164 -19.97 -15.89 -14.73
CA THR A 164 -18.77 -15.24 -14.18
C THR A 164 -17.78 -14.85 -15.28
N ARG A 165 -17.20 -13.64 -15.18
CA ARG A 165 -16.12 -13.15 -16.04
C ARG A 165 -14.89 -12.93 -15.19
N ILE A 166 -13.76 -13.51 -15.60
CA ILE A 166 -12.50 -13.40 -14.86
C ILE A 166 -11.52 -12.56 -15.66
N GLU A 167 -11.02 -11.50 -15.02
CA GLU A 167 -10.03 -10.59 -15.59
C GLU A 167 -8.69 -10.83 -14.89
N ARG A 168 -7.62 -11.02 -15.68
CA ARG A 168 -6.24 -10.98 -15.20
C ARG A 168 -5.63 -9.65 -15.64
N LYS A 169 -5.21 -8.83 -14.68
CA LYS A 169 -4.58 -7.53 -14.93
C LYS A 169 -3.12 -7.61 -14.50
N LEU A 170 -2.22 -7.14 -15.36
CA LEU A 170 -0.83 -6.92 -14.98
C LEU A 170 -0.75 -5.70 -14.07
N ARG A 171 0.13 -5.78 -13.07
CA ARG A 171 0.46 -4.67 -12.17
C ARG A 171 1.94 -4.39 -12.29
N VAL A 172 2.32 -3.11 -12.26
CA VAL A 172 3.72 -2.70 -12.14
C VAL A 172 4.13 -2.84 -10.68
N GLU A 173 5.29 -3.44 -10.45
CA GLU A 173 5.90 -3.57 -9.12
C GLU A 173 7.34 -3.09 -9.20
N TYR A 174 7.70 -2.18 -8.29
CA TYR A 174 9.06 -1.71 -8.11
C TYR A 174 9.64 -2.44 -6.89
N ALA A 175 10.79 -3.11 -7.08
CA ALA A 175 11.43 -3.89 -6.04
C ALA A 175 12.95 -3.79 -6.18
N LEU A 176 13.65 -3.82 -5.04
CA LEU A 176 15.10 -3.89 -5.03
C LEU A 176 15.58 -5.23 -5.59
N VAL A 177 16.63 -5.19 -6.41
CA VAL A 177 17.30 -6.40 -6.88
C VAL A 177 17.89 -7.13 -5.68
N PRO A 178 17.58 -8.43 -5.48
CA PRO A 178 18.04 -9.16 -4.32
C PRO A 178 19.57 -9.35 -4.35
N SER A 179 20.22 -9.18 -3.20
CA SER A 179 21.69 -9.07 -3.07
C SER A 179 22.47 -10.33 -3.50
N ASN A 180 21.79 -11.44 -3.69
CA ASN A 180 22.35 -12.69 -4.21
C ASN A 180 22.57 -12.65 -5.74
N LEU A 181 21.98 -11.70 -6.47
CA LEU A 181 22.16 -11.52 -7.91
C LEU A 181 23.25 -10.51 -8.26
N THR A 182 23.51 -9.53 -7.39
CA THR A 182 24.57 -8.52 -7.58
C THR A 182 25.98 -9.11 -7.43
N GLY A 183 26.19 -10.06 -6.50
CA GLY A 183 27.49 -10.71 -6.31
C GLY A 183 27.95 -11.56 -7.51
N THR A 184 27.02 -12.03 -8.36
CA THR A 184 27.36 -12.75 -9.60
C THR A 184 27.82 -11.83 -10.72
N ILE A 185 27.39 -10.57 -10.75
CA ILE A 185 27.77 -9.59 -11.79
C ILE A 185 29.18 -9.05 -11.52
N GLU A 186 29.54 -8.77 -10.26
CA GLU A 186 30.89 -8.32 -9.88
C GLU A 186 31.98 -9.39 -10.16
N VAL A 187 31.65 -10.68 -10.00
CA VAL A 187 32.59 -11.79 -10.28
C VAL A 187 32.86 -11.95 -11.78
N ILE A 188 31.91 -11.59 -12.65
CA ILE A 188 32.08 -11.65 -14.10
C ILE A 188 32.94 -10.46 -14.59
N SER A 189 32.71 -9.25 -14.08
CA SER A 189 33.54 -8.06 -14.42
C SER A 189 35.00 -8.17 -13.95
N ASN A 190 35.29 -8.95 -12.89
CA ASN A 190 36.66 -9.17 -12.41
C ASN A 190 37.40 -10.30 -13.15
N ARG A 191 36.70 -11.12 -13.94
CA ARG A 191 37.31 -12.18 -14.75
C ARG A 191 37.82 -11.68 -16.11
N SER A 192 37.22 -10.63 -16.67
CA SER A 192 37.64 -10.02 -17.93
C SER A 192 38.88 -9.13 -17.82
N SER A 193 39.32 -8.78 -16.61
CA SER A 193 40.51 -7.95 -16.35
C SER A 193 41.77 -8.75 -15.98
N SER A 194 41.74 -10.09 -16.00
CA SER A 194 42.89 -10.93 -15.63
C SER A 194 43.15 -12.06 -16.62
N SER A 195 43.75 -11.73 -17.77
CA SER A 195 44.55 -12.68 -18.53
C SER A 195 46.03 -12.60 -18.10
N THR A 196 46.61 -13.78 -17.86
CA THR A 196 48.06 -14.06 -17.80
C THR A 196 48.73 -13.85 -16.44
N THR A 197 48.96 -14.94 -15.70
CA THR A 197 50.27 -15.62 -15.59
C THR A 197 50.08 -16.94 -14.83
N GLN A 198 50.43 -18.06 -15.44
CA GLN A 198 50.63 -19.33 -14.74
C GLN A 198 51.89 -19.24 -13.87
N ASN A 199 51.82 -19.69 -12.62
CA ASN A 199 52.98 -20.27 -11.94
C ASN A 199 52.53 -21.32 -10.92
N PHE A 200 53.12 -22.51 -11.05
CA PHE A 200 53.19 -23.56 -10.04
C PHE A 200 53.93 -23.02 -8.81
N ASP A 201 53.42 -23.22 -7.58
CA ASP A 201 54.01 -24.19 -6.63
C ASP A 201 53.29 -24.28 -5.27
N SER A 202 53.24 -25.52 -4.78
CA SER A 202 53.24 -26.05 -3.39
C SER A 202 52.56 -25.36 -2.18
N MET A 203 51.68 -26.15 -1.53
CA MET A 203 51.58 -26.45 -0.08
C MET A 203 51.56 -25.32 0.97
N SER A 204 50.45 -25.21 1.71
CA SER A 204 50.37 -25.62 3.13
C SER A 204 49.02 -25.28 3.78
N ILE A 205 48.51 -26.21 4.58
CA ILE A 205 47.37 -26.03 5.51
C ILE A 205 47.91 -25.50 6.83
N PRO A 206 47.19 -24.60 7.52
CA PRO A 206 46.85 -24.93 8.91
C PRO A 206 45.40 -24.62 9.28
N LYS A 207 44.81 -25.59 10.00
CA LYS A 207 43.57 -25.49 10.78
C LYS A 207 43.81 -24.58 11.99
N THR A 208 42.81 -23.80 12.40
CA THR A 208 42.51 -23.61 13.84
C THR A 208 41.04 -23.30 14.11
N LYS A 209 40.50 -24.04 15.08
CA LYS A 209 39.19 -23.94 15.71
C LYS A 209 39.12 -22.74 16.68
N ARG A 210 37.93 -22.15 16.85
CA ARG A 210 37.23 -21.91 18.15
C ARG A 210 35.91 -21.15 17.89
N LYS A 211 34.76 -21.82 18.01
CA LYS A 211 33.84 -21.84 19.18
C LYS A 211 33.29 -20.47 19.61
N GLY A 212 32.03 -20.23 19.23
CA GLY A 212 30.93 -20.00 20.17
C GLY A 212 30.54 -18.55 20.47
N LYS A 213 29.32 -18.15 20.10
CA LYS A 213 28.24 -17.89 21.07
C LYS A 213 26.93 -17.54 20.37
N THR A 214 25.93 -18.34 20.69
CA THR A 214 24.50 -18.04 20.61
C THR A 214 24.14 -16.75 21.34
N PHE A 215 23.32 -15.90 20.72
CA PHE A 215 22.40 -15.01 21.43
C PHE A 215 21.05 -15.00 20.71
N SER A 216 20.10 -15.74 21.29
CA SER A 216 18.68 -15.47 21.13
C SER A 216 18.28 -14.44 22.19
N LYS A 217 17.61 -13.36 21.79
CA LYS A 217 16.68 -12.65 22.66
C LYS A 217 15.48 -12.19 21.83
N LYS A 218 14.34 -12.81 22.17
CA LYS A 218 12.97 -12.39 21.87
C LYS A 218 12.76 -10.95 22.31
N ASN A 219 12.04 -10.18 21.52
CA ASN A 219 11.26 -9.02 21.97
C ASN A 219 9.98 -8.95 21.12
N THR A 220 8.88 -9.42 21.70
CA THR A 220 7.52 -9.14 21.23
C THR A 220 6.69 -8.85 22.46
N GLU A 221 6.60 -7.57 22.80
CA GLU A 221 5.48 -6.96 23.51
C GLU A 221 4.98 -5.81 22.65
N LYS A 222 3.71 -5.87 22.27
CA LYS A 222 2.81 -4.71 22.23
C LYS A 222 1.37 -5.20 22.18
N SER A 223 0.72 -5.08 23.33
CA SER A 223 -0.70 -5.19 23.53
C SER A 223 -1.42 -3.91 23.09
N ASN A 224 -2.63 -4.12 22.57
CA ASN A 224 -3.86 -3.33 22.68
C ASN A 224 -3.87 -1.83 22.33
N GLN A 225 -4.82 -1.47 21.45
CA GLN A 225 -6.02 -0.72 21.88
C GLN A 225 -7.09 -0.73 20.77
N GLY A 226 -8.15 -1.50 20.99
CA GLY A 226 -9.46 -1.26 20.40
C GLY A 226 -10.32 -0.53 21.45
N ILE A 227 -10.79 0.66 21.11
CA ILE A 227 -11.72 1.44 21.92
C ILE A 227 -13.07 1.43 21.20
N LYS A 228 -14.08 0.86 21.85
CA LYS A 228 -15.51 1.12 21.63
C LYS A 228 -16.13 1.36 23.00
N ALA A 229 -16.64 2.57 23.20
CA ALA A 229 -17.82 2.99 23.99
C ALA A 229 -17.71 4.50 24.19
#